data_AF-A0A815MF97-F1
#
_entry.id   AF-A0A815MF97-F1
#
_cell.length_a   1.000
_cell.length_b   1.000
_cell.length_c   1.000
_cell.angle_alpha   90.00
_cell.angle_beta   90.00
_cell.angle_gamma   90.00
#
_symmetry.space_group_name_H-M   'P 1'
#
loop_
_entity.id
_entity.type
_entity.pdbx_description
1 polymer ?
#
loop_
_entity_poly.entity_id
_entity_poly.type
_entity_poly.pdbx_seq_one_letter_code
_entity_poly.pdbx_strand_id
1 'polypeptide(L)'
;MPITQFTFKRRLLARICIGVFILLFIFPSLYKEFYSYSSSSKFLSLQTKKIFEHLQPFYYPVSCQKLFESDSNEFKYVQTLLSTSKSPKNISDNQYNITKEQCDIYRSERFDQSFHHEDILVNRQFPLAFNILLHDNVQQFERLLRLIYRPQNFYCVHVDSSALWSVFESV
;
A
#
# COMPACT_ATOMS: atom_id res chain seq x y z
N MET A 1 -46.69 -49.43 29.17
CA MET A 1 -46.43 -48.14 29.85
C MET A 1 -45.21 -48.32 30.75
N PRO A 2 -44.31 -47.34 31.00
CA PRO A 2 -43.88 -46.16 30.26
C PRO A 2 -42.34 -45.90 30.50
N ILE A 3 -41.42 -46.69 29.95
CA ILE A 3 -39.97 -46.55 30.31
C ILE A 3 -39.11 -46.01 29.16
N THR A 4 -39.53 -46.17 27.90
CA THR A 4 -38.76 -45.75 26.71
C THR A 4 -38.91 -44.29 26.31
N GLN A 5 -39.95 -43.59 26.79
CA GLN A 5 -40.12 -42.15 26.51
C GLN A 5 -39.23 -41.24 27.37
N PHE A 6 -38.74 -41.72 28.52
CA PHE A 6 -38.04 -40.91 29.50
C PHE A 6 -36.56 -40.68 29.14
N THR A 7 -35.92 -41.66 28.50
CA THR A 7 -34.50 -41.59 28.10
C THR A 7 -34.28 -40.79 26.82
N PHE A 8 -35.26 -40.76 25.91
CA PHE A 8 -35.21 -39.95 24.68
C PHE A 8 -35.31 -38.45 24.97
N LYS A 9 -36.23 -38.04 25.87
CA LYS A 9 -36.34 -36.64 26.32
C LYS A 9 -35.07 -36.13 26.98
N ARG A 10 -34.39 -36.93 27.81
CA ARG A 10 -33.12 -36.55 28.48
C ARG A 10 -31.97 -36.32 27.49
N ARG A 11 -31.85 -37.14 26.43
CA ARG A 11 -30.81 -36.97 25.40
C ARG A 11 -31.10 -35.78 24.47
N LEU A 12 -32.38 -35.53 24.15
CA LEU A 12 -32.81 -34.36 23.39
C LEU A 12 -32.60 -33.07 24.18
N LEU A 13 -32.99 -33.05 25.46
CA LEU A 13 -32.73 -31.94 26.39
C LEU A 13 -31.23 -31.68 26.55
N ALA A 14 -30.40 -32.71 26.70
CA ALA A 14 -28.95 -32.53 26.79
C ALA A 14 -28.34 -31.94 25.51
N ARG A 15 -28.81 -32.36 24.31
CA ARG A 15 -28.36 -31.78 23.03
C ARG A 15 -28.82 -30.33 22.84
N ILE A 16 -30.05 -30.01 23.26
CA ILE A 16 -30.56 -28.63 23.25
C ILE A 16 -29.77 -27.75 24.24
N CYS A 17 -29.49 -28.25 25.45
CA CYS A 17 -28.68 -27.53 26.45
C CYS A 17 -27.26 -27.26 25.95
N ILE A 18 -26.61 -28.22 25.29
CA ILE A 18 -25.28 -28.03 24.70
C ILE A 18 -25.32 -27.01 23.55
N GLY A 19 -26.32 -27.10 22.66
CA GLY A 19 -26.49 -26.15 21.56
C GLY A 19 -26.76 -24.72 22.03
N VAL A 20 -27.60 -24.55 23.06
CA VAL A 20 -27.87 -23.25 23.69
C VAL A 20 -26.63 -22.70 24.40
N PHE A 21 -25.82 -23.56 25.03
CA PHE A 21 -24.56 -23.14 25.66
C PHE A 21 -23.54 -22.66 24.62
N ILE A 22 -23.44 -23.32 23.46
CA ILE A 22 -22.57 -22.89 22.36
C ILE A 22 -23.06 -21.54 21.78
N LEU A 23 -24.36 -21.38 21.56
CA LEU A 23 -24.94 -20.13 21.05
C LEU A 23 -24.81 -18.95 22.01
N LEU A 24 -24.96 -19.17 23.32
CA LEU A 24 -24.93 -18.10 24.33
C LEU A 24 -23.54 -17.79 24.89
N PHE A 25 -22.60 -18.73 24.87
CA PHE A 25 -21.29 -18.53 25.49
C PHE A 25 -20.11 -18.61 24.52
N ILE A 26 -20.14 -19.52 23.54
CA ILE A 26 -19.04 -19.66 22.57
C ILE A 26 -19.18 -18.62 21.46
N PHE A 27 -20.38 -18.43 20.91
CA PHE A 27 -20.62 -17.48 19.82
C PHE A 27 -20.30 -16.02 20.20
N PRO A 28 -20.68 -15.52 21.40
CA PRO A 28 -20.31 -14.16 21.81
C PRO A 28 -18.82 -14.01 22.12
N SER A 29 -18.16 -15.07 22.61
CA SER A 29 -16.71 -15.04 22.86
C SER A 29 -15.90 -15.00 21.56
N LEU A 30 -16.26 -15.84 20.58
CA LEU A 30 -15.66 -15.82 19.24
C LEU A 30 -15.99 -14.53 18.49
N TYR A 31 -17.21 -14.00 18.63
CA TYR A 31 -17.57 -12.72 18.07
C TYR A 31 -16.77 -11.58 18.72
N LYS A 32 -16.50 -11.63 20.03
CA LYS A 32 -15.68 -10.62 20.72
C LYS A 32 -14.21 -10.70 20.30
N GLU A 33 -13.66 -11.88 20.09
CA GLU A 33 -12.32 -12.08 19.51
C GLU A 33 -12.24 -11.56 18.07
N PHE A 34 -13.24 -11.88 17.24
CA PHE A 34 -13.32 -11.41 15.86
C PHE A 34 -13.53 -9.88 15.78
N TYR A 35 -14.38 -9.30 16.63
CA TYR A 35 -14.61 -7.85 16.70
C TYR A 35 -13.40 -7.11 17.27
N SER A 36 -12.67 -7.69 18.23
CA SER A 36 -11.39 -7.19 18.75
C SER A 36 -10.32 -7.14 17.66
N TYR A 37 -10.18 -8.23 16.89
CA TYR A 37 -9.27 -8.30 15.74
C TYR A 37 -9.66 -7.32 14.63
N SER A 38 -10.95 -7.27 14.27
CA SER A 38 -11.50 -6.33 13.27
C SER A 38 -11.34 -4.87 13.72
N SER A 39 -11.58 -4.55 14.99
CA SER A 39 -11.45 -3.19 15.54
C SER A 39 -9.97 -2.76 15.61
N SER A 40 -9.07 -3.67 16.01
CA SER A 40 -7.62 -3.44 15.98
C SER A 40 -7.11 -3.18 14.56
N SER A 41 -7.56 -3.98 13.58
CA SER A 41 -7.20 -3.78 12.16
C SER A 41 -7.71 -2.45 11.58
N LYS A 42 -8.91 -2.00 11.98
CA LYS A 42 -9.51 -0.73 11.54
C LYS A 42 -8.92 0.49 12.25
N PHE A 43 -8.62 0.37 13.54
CA PHE A 43 -7.97 1.44 14.31
C PHE A 43 -6.51 1.65 13.86
N LEU A 44 -5.80 0.56 13.51
CA LEU A 44 -4.48 0.63 12.87
C LEU A 44 -4.53 1.35 11.51
N SER A 45 -5.65 1.23 10.77
CA SER A 45 -5.82 1.87 9.45
C SER A 45 -6.18 3.36 9.50
N LEU A 46 -6.75 3.86 10.61
CA LEU A 46 -7.21 5.25 10.74
C LEU A 46 -6.21 6.16 11.46
N GLN A 47 -5.17 5.59 12.07
CA GLN A 47 -4.12 6.33 12.76
C GLN A 47 -2.70 5.95 12.28
N THR A 48 -2.55 5.47 11.05
CA THR A 48 -1.24 5.36 10.41
C THR A 48 -0.79 6.75 9.96
N LYS A 49 -0.02 7.42 10.81
CA LYS A 49 0.92 8.46 10.34
C LYS A 49 1.71 7.84 9.18
N LYS A 50 1.60 8.40 7.97
CA LYS A 50 2.30 7.89 6.78
C LYS A 50 3.79 7.80 7.09
N ILE A 51 4.33 6.59 7.23
CA ILE A 51 5.72 6.40 7.65
C ILE A 51 6.67 7.00 6.62
N PHE A 52 6.25 6.95 5.34
CA PHE A 52 6.99 7.49 4.21
C PHE A 52 6.47 8.85 3.74
N GLU A 53 5.87 9.65 4.65
CA GLU A 53 5.46 11.03 4.36
C GLU A 53 6.64 11.88 3.88
N HIS A 54 7.82 11.66 4.46
CA HIS A 54 9.04 12.35 4.09
C HIS A 54 9.51 12.09 2.65
N LEU A 55 9.04 11.00 2.01
CA LEU A 55 9.32 10.67 0.61
C LEU A 55 8.25 11.22 -0.35
N GLN A 56 7.17 11.83 0.16
CA GLN A 56 6.09 12.36 -0.68
C GLN A 56 6.62 13.50 -1.55
N PRO A 57 6.30 13.50 -2.86
CA PRO A 57 6.69 14.59 -3.74
C PRO A 57 6.06 15.90 -3.25
N PHE A 58 6.81 17.00 -3.37
CA PHE A 58 6.26 18.32 -3.09
C PHE A 58 5.09 18.59 -4.05
N TYR A 59 3.91 18.88 -3.50
CA TYR A 59 2.74 19.23 -4.28
C TYR A 59 2.82 20.69 -4.69
N TYR A 60 3.06 20.95 -5.97
CA TYR A 60 2.97 22.29 -6.52
C TYR A 60 1.50 22.66 -6.70
N PRO A 61 1.08 23.87 -6.30
CA PRO A 61 -0.30 24.34 -6.48
C PRO A 61 -0.54 24.78 -7.93
N VAL A 62 -0.32 23.88 -8.89
CA VAL A 62 -0.40 24.11 -10.33
C VAL A 62 -1.46 23.20 -10.95
N SER A 63 -2.09 23.65 -12.03
CA SER A 63 -3.01 22.83 -12.80
C SER A 63 -2.26 22.06 -13.88
N CYS A 64 -2.04 20.76 -13.65
CA CYS A 64 -1.43 19.89 -14.66
C CYS A 64 -2.21 19.86 -15.97
N GLN A 65 -3.55 19.88 -15.91
CA GLN A 65 -4.39 19.90 -17.11
C GLN A 65 -4.09 21.12 -17.98
N LYS A 66 -4.09 22.33 -17.40
CA LYS A 66 -3.79 23.56 -18.12
C LYS A 66 -2.37 23.57 -18.70
N LEU A 67 -1.41 22.96 -18.00
CA LEU A 67 -0.04 22.78 -18.52
C LEU A 67 -0.01 21.86 -19.76
N PHE A 68 -0.75 20.75 -19.74
CA PHE A 68 -0.87 19.87 -20.92
C PHE A 68 -1.62 20.55 -22.08
N GLU A 69 -2.59 21.41 -21.77
CA GLU A 69 -3.36 22.19 -22.75
C GLU A 69 -2.63 23.46 -23.25
N SER A 70 -1.40 23.71 -22.80
CA SER A 70 -0.59 24.86 -23.21
C SER A 70 -1.20 26.23 -22.84
N ASP A 71 -1.88 26.33 -21.69
CA ASP A 71 -2.42 27.60 -21.19
C ASP A 71 -1.31 28.58 -20.80
N SER A 72 -1.26 29.72 -21.49
CA SER A 72 -0.19 30.71 -21.33
C SER A 72 -0.11 31.32 -19.92
N ASN A 73 -1.24 31.43 -19.22
CA ASN A 73 -1.27 31.98 -17.86
C ASN A 73 -0.66 31.00 -16.86
N GLU A 74 -1.00 29.71 -16.96
CA GLU A 74 -0.46 28.65 -16.13
C GLU A 74 1.06 28.50 -16.35
N PHE A 75 1.53 28.56 -17.61
CA PHE A 75 2.97 28.55 -17.90
C PHE A 75 3.72 29.73 -17.26
N LYS A 76 3.15 30.94 -17.35
CA LYS A 76 3.74 32.14 -16.72
C LYS A 76 3.74 32.02 -15.19
N TYR A 77 2.69 31.45 -14.61
CA TYR A 77 2.60 31.17 -13.19
C TYR A 77 3.69 30.19 -12.75
N VAL A 78 3.85 29.05 -13.45
CA VAL A 78 4.90 28.06 -13.16
C VAL A 78 6.29 28.67 -13.28
N GLN A 79 6.57 29.46 -14.31
CA GLN A 79 7.87 30.09 -14.47
C GLN A 79 8.20 31.05 -13.31
N THR A 80 7.20 31.79 -12.85
CA THR A 80 7.33 32.66 -11.66
C THR A 80 7.55 31.84 -10.40
N LEU A 81 6.80 30.74 -10.23
CA LEU A 81 6.94 29.83 -9.10
C LEU A 81 8.34 29.20 -9.03
N LEU A 82 8.86 28.70 -10.14
CA LEU A 82 10.19 28.10 -10.21
C LEU A 82 11.31 29.11 -9.91
N SER A 83 11.11 30.38 -10.28
CA SER A 83 12.09 31.45 -10.03
C SER A 83 12.09 31.92 -8.58
N THR A 84 10.97 31.79 -7.87
CA THR A 84 10.78 32.32 -6.51
C THR A 84 10.81 31.26 -5.43
N SER A 85 10.46 30.02 -5.77
CA SER A 85 10.46 28.91 -4.83
C SER A 85 11.89 28.48 -4.52
N LYS A 86 12.17 28.20 -3.24
CA LYS A 86 13.36 27.41 -2.88
C LYS A 86 13.27 26.07 -3.62
N SER A 87 14.39 25.60 -4.16
CA SER A 87 14.48 24.27 -4.76
C SER A 87 13.80 23.25 -3.86
N PRO A 88 13.02 22.30 -4.41
CA PRO A 88 12.38 21.27 -3.61
C PRO A 88 13.44 20.59 -2.74
N LYS A 89 13.06 20.22 -1.51
CA LYS A 89 13.96 19.55 -0.57
C LYS A 89 14.55 18.33 -1.28
N ASN A 90 15.86 18.35 -1.50
CA ASN A 90 16.55 17.20 -2.06
C ASN A 90 16.50 16.09 -1.00
N ILE A 91 15.90 14.96 -1.36
CA ILE A 91 15.78 13.79 -0.48
C ILE A 91 17.05 12.99 -0.69
N SER A 92 17.82 12.78 0.39
CA SER A 92 19.05 11.99 0.30
C SER A 92 18.73 10.54 -0.03
N ASP A 93 19.58 9.88 -0.83
CA ASP A 93 19.42 8.48 -1.21
C ASP A 93 19.21 7.56 0.01
N ASN A 94 19.92 7.79 1.12
CA ASN A 94 19.78 7.00 2.35
C ASN A 94 18.36 6.98 2.94
N GLN A 95 17.51 7.96 2.60
CA GLN A 95 16.10 7.96 3.03
C GLN A 95 15.26 6.89 2.31
N TYR A 96 15.81 6.29 1.26
CA TYR A 96 15.23 5.18 0.51
C TYR A 96 15.79 3.81 0.95
N ASN A 97 16.60 3.74 2.00
CA ASN A 97 16.99 2.46 2.60
C ASN A 97 15.79 1.87 3.37
N ILE A 98 14.97 1.09 2.67
CA ILE A 98 13.76 0.45 3.20
C ILE A 98 14.10 -0.96 3.69
N THR A 99 13.82 -1.25 4.95
CA THR A 99 14.07 -2.59 5.50
C THR A 99 12.99 -3.59 5.07
N LYS A 100 13.29 -4.89 5.17
CA LYS A 100 12.35 -5.97 4.82
C LYS A 100 11.04 -5.89 5.60
N GLU A 101 11.11 -5.50 6.88
CA GLU A 101 9.96 -5.34 7.76
C GLU A 101 9.06 -4.18 7.33
N GLN A 102 9.62 -3.20 6.63
CA GLN A 102 8.92 -2.02 6.15
C GLN A 102 8.35 -2.19 4.74
N CYS A 103 8.69 -3.26 4.02
CA CYS A 103 8.32 -3.46 2.61
C CYS A 103 6.80 -3.41 2.36
N ASP A 104 5.99 -4.04 3.21
CA ASP A 104 4.54 -4.07 3.00
C ASP A 104 3.91 -2.68 3.14
N ILE A 105 4.39 -1.90 4.12
CA ILE A 105 3.96 -0.52 4.35
C ILE A 105 4.45 0.38 3.23
N TYR A 106 5.70 0.23 2.82
CA TYR A 106 6.28 1.02 1.73
C TYR A 106 5.52 0.77 0.42
N ARG A 107 5.23 -0.50 0.11
CA ARG A 107 4.46 -0.90 -1.06
C ARG A 107 3.04 -0.35 -1.02
N SER A 108 2.35 -0.40 0.12
CA SER A 108 0.98 0.13 0.22
C SER A 108 0.91 1.65 0.16
N GLU A 109 1.88 2.36 0.71
CA GLU A 109 1.90 3.83 0.69
C GLU A 109 2.41 4.43 -0.63
N ARG A 110 3.31 3.72 -1.33
CA ARG A 110 4.02 4.24 -2.50
C ARG A 110 3.61 3.59 -3.81
N PHE A 111 3.28 2.31 -3.83
CA PHE A 111 2.98 1.54 -5.04
C PHE A 111 1.53 1.05 -5.06
N ASP A 112 0.63 1.82 -4.46
CA ASP A 112 -0.79 1.48 -4.44
C ASP A 112 -1.35 1.35 -5.87
N GLN A 113 -1.90 0.18 -6.15
CA GLN A 113 -2.43 -0.20 -7.46
C GLN A 113 -3.78 0.45 -7.76
N SER A 114 -4.34 1.21 -6.81
CA SER A 114 -5.54 2.02 -7.00
C SER A 114 -5.53 2.84 -8.29
N PHE A 115 -4.34 3.30 -8.72
CA PHE A 115 -4.15 4.07 -9.96
C PHE A 115 -4.23 3.24 -11.25
N HIS A 116 -4.30 1.93 -11.16
CA HIS A 116 -4.14 1.01 -12.29
C HIS A 116 -5.33 0.05 -12.46
N HIS A 117 -6.45 0.34 -11.81
CA HIS A 117 -7.62 -0.52 -11.78
C HIS A 117 -8.27 -0.79 -13.14
N GLU A 118 -8.16 0.15 -14.09
CA GLU A 118 -8.93 0.08 -15.34
C GLU A 118 -8.45 -1.03 -16.31
N ASP A 119 -7.22 -1.53 -16.20
CA ASP A 119 -6.65 -2.42 -17.23
C ASP A 119 -6.11 -3.74 -16.70
N ILE A 120 -6.63 -4.23 -15.56
CA ILE A 120 -6.04 -5.38 -14.87
C ILE A 120 -6.15 -6.68 -15.69
N LEU A 121 -7.24 -6.90 -16.43
CA LEU A 121 -7.45 -8.18 -17.13
C LEU A 121 -6.59 -8.29 -18.41
N VAL A 122 -6.45 -7.20 -19.17
CA VAL A 122 -5.67 -7.19 -20.41
C VAL A 122 -4.17 -7.12 -20.11
N ASN A 123 -3.74 -6.22 -19.22
CA ASN A 123 -2.32 -6.06 -18.92
C ASN A 123 -1.69 -7.27 -18.23
N ARG A 124 -2.46 -8.09 -17.51
CA ARG A 124 -1.94 -9.33 -16.90
C ARG A 124 -1.54 -10.39 -17.92
N GLN A 125 -2.10 -10.34 -19.13
CA GLN A 125 -1.81 -11.30 -20.19
C GLN A 125 -0.58 -10.91 -21.02
N PHE A 126 0.00 -9.73 -20.78
CA PHE A 126 1.13 -9.22 -21.53
C PHE A 126 2.25 -8.70 -20.59
N PRO A 127 3.01 -9.60 -19.95
CA PRO A 127 4.10 -9.21 -19.06
C PRO A 127 5.23 -8.54 -19.85
N LEU A 128 5.71 -7.40 -19.35
CA LEU A 128 6.86 -6.69 -19.90
C LEU A 128 8.11 -6.93 -19.05
N ALA A 129 9.28 -6.80 -19.66
CA ALA A 129 10.56 -6.81 -18.96
C ALA A 129 11.30 -5.47 -19.18
N PHE A 130 11.74 -4.85 -18.10
CA PHE A 130 12.50 -3.61 -18.10
C PHE A 130 13.92 -3.86 -17.58
N ASN A 131 14.91 -3.27 -18.25
CA ASN A 131 16.26 -3.14 -17.72
C ASN A 131 16.53 -1.65 -17.45
N ILE A 132 16.75 -1.29 -16.19
CA ILE A 132 16.94 0.08 -15.73
C ILE A 132 18.39 0.23 -15.28
N LEU A 133 19.14 1.10 -15.96
CA LEU A 133 20.51 1.43 -15.59
C LEU A 133 20.50 2.65 -14.67
N LEU A 134 21.09 2.54 -13.48
CA LEU A 134 21.09 3.57 -12.45
C LEU A 134 22.52 3.90 -12.03
N HIS A 135 22.84 5.18 -11.93
CA HIS A 135 24.11 5.67 -11.38
C HIS A 135 23.91 6.55 -10.15
N ASP A 136 22.88 7.39 -10.13
CA ASP A 136 22.59 8.33 -9.05
C ASP A 136 21.09 8.61 -8.90
N ASN A 137 20.73 9.41 -7.90
CA ASN A 137 19.39 9.97 -7.70
C ASN A 137 18.28 8.92 -7.53
N VAL A 138 18.29 8.26 -6.37
CA VAL A 138 17.30 7.22 -6.02
C VAL A 138 15.88 7.78 -6.01
N GLN A 139 15.72 9.07 -5.70
CA GLN A 139 14.41 9.74 -5.77
C GLN A 139 13.81 9.71 -7.18
N GLN A 140 14.62 9.96 -8.22
CA GLN A 140 14.12 9.95 -9.59
C GLN A 140 13.84 8.51 -10.06
N PHE A 141 14.70 7.57 -9.67
CA PHE A 141 14.48 6.14 -9.90
C PHE A 141 13.17 5.64 -9.27
N GLU A 142 12.90 5.95 -8.00
CA GLU A 142 11.66 5.56 -7.31
C GLU A 142 10.43 6.15 -7.99
N ARG A 143 10.50 7.42 -8.43
CA ARG A 143 9.42 8.06 -9.18
C ARG A 143 9.18 7.36 -10.52
N LEU A 144 10.23 7.04 -11.26
CA LEU A 144 10.13 6.29 -12.52
C LEU A 144 9.49 4.92 -12.26
N LEU A 145 10.03 4.16 -11.31
CA LEU A 145 9.54 2.84 -10.98
C LEU A 145 8.07 2.90 -10.58
N ARG A 146 7.64 3.86 -9.75
CA ARG A 146 6.23 4.03 -9.39
C ARG A 146 5.31 4.28 -10.59
N LEU A 147 5.78 4.98 -11.62
CA LEU A 147 4.99 5.23 -12.83
C LEU A 147 4.81 3.98 -13.70
N ILE A 148 5.83 3.12 -13.76
CA ILE A 148 5.84 1.94 -14.65
C ILE A 148 5.56 0.62 -13.93
N TYR A 149 5.58 0.59 -12.59
CA TYR A 149 5.49 -0.62 -11.80
C TYR A 149 4.12 -1.28 -11.97
N ARG A 150 4.14 -2.53 -12.39
CA ARG A 150 2.97 -3.42 -12.40
C ARG A 150 3.39 -4.80 -11.90
N PRO A 151 2.57 -5.48 -11.09
CA PRO A 151 2.96 -6.75 -10.46
C PRO A 151 3.32 -7.87 -11.43
N GLN A 152 2.80 -7.84 -12.65
CA GLN A 152 3.06 -8.86 -13.68
C GLN A 152 4.34 -8.60 -14.48
N ASN A 153 4.94 -7.41 -14.38
CA ASN A 153 6.13 -7.04 -15.13
C ASN A 153 7.40 -7.44 -14.37
N PHE A 154 8.50 -7.60 -15.11
CA PHE A 154 9.83 -7.89 -14.59
C PHE A 154 10.71 -6.64 -14.66
N TYR A 155 11.46 -6.38 -13.60
CA TYR A 155 12.36 -5.23 -13.50
C TYR A 155 13.75 -5.72 -13.11
N CYS A 156 14.73 -5.52 -13.99
CA CYS A 156 16.14 -5.65 -13.66
C CYS A 156 16.70 -4.24 -13.45
N VAL A 157 17.30 -4.00 -12.29
CA VAL A 157 17.93 -2.72 -11.96
C VAL A 157 19.43 -2.97 -11.86
N HIS A 158 20.17 -2.36 -12.77
CA HIS A 158 21.62 -2.42 -12.79
C HIS A 158 22.18 -1.12 -12.21
N VAL A 159 22.75 -1.20 -11.02
CA VAL A 159 23.45 -0.07 -10.39
C VAL A 159 24.90 -0.08 -10.88
N ASP A 160 25.35 1.05 -11.43
CA ASP A 160 26.72 1.22 -11.90
C ASP A 160 27.70 1.00 -10.73
N SER A 161 28.77 0.23 -10.96
CA SER A 161 29.83 -0.01 -9.99
C SER A 161 30.53 1.26 -9.46
N SER A 162 30.44 2.36 -10.21
CA SER A 162 31.00 3.67 -9.85
C SER A 162 30.03 4.55 -9.05
N ALA A 163 28.79 4.10 -8.83
CA ALA A 163 27.80 4.82 -8.03
C ALA A 163 28.24 4.96 -6.56
N LEU A 164 27.70 5.96 -5.87
CA LEU A 164 27.88 6.10 -4.43
C LEU A 164 27.25 4.91 -3.69
N TRP A 165 27.89 4.49 -2.59
CA TRP A 165 27.38 3.37 -1.77
C TRP A 165 25.94 3.58 -1.28
N SER A 166 25.56 4.83 -1.01
CA SER A 166 24.19 5.19 -0.62
C SER A 166 23.15 4.81 -1.68
N VAL A 167 23.51 4.85 -2.96
CA VAL A 167 22.63 4.44 -4.06
C VAL A 167 22.45 2.93 -4.03
N PHE A 168 23.55 2.18 -3.90
CA PHE A 168 23.53 0.72 -3.86
C PHE A 168 22.72 0.16 -2.69
N GLU A 169 22.86 0.74 -1.50
CA GLU A 169 22.10 0.33 -0.30
C GLU A 169 20.61 0.67 -0.37
N SER A 170 20.20 1.56 -1.26
CA SER A 170 18.83 2.10 -1.32
C SER A 170 17.97 1.53 -2.44
N VAL A 171 18.49 0.58 -3.21
CA VAL A 171 17.85 -0.05 -4.39
C VAL A 171 17.66 -1.53 -4.14
#